data_AF-A3LVC3-F1
#
_entry.id   AF-A3LVC3-F1
#
_cell.length_a   1.000
_cell.length_b   1.000
_cell.length_c   1.000
_cell.angle_alpha   90.00
_cell.angle_beta   90.00
_cell.angle_gamma   90.00
#
_symmetry.space_group_name_H-M   'P 1'
#
loop_
_entity.id
_entity.type
_entity.pdbx_description
1 polymer ?
#
loop_
_entity_poly.entity_id
_entity_poly.type
_entity_poly.pdbx_seq_one_letter_code
_entity_poly.pdbx_strand_id
1 'polypeptide(L)' 'HGLELILSSCIIDENNPFVKERAIVCLKFLLANNLGNQKFVRDLEAKSSVDDEVLKDVGLEVEIENGKVSLKKNPTK' A
#
# COMPACT_ATOMS: atom_id res chain seq x y z
N HIS A 1 -3.31 -6.56 -14.73
CA HIS A 1 -2.16 -5.94 -15.41
C HIS A 1 -0.86 -6.46 -14.77
N GLY A 2 0.28 -6.52 -15.47
CA GLY A 2 1.50 -7.13 -14.91
C GLY A 2 2.03 -6.44 -13.64
N LEU A 3 1.86 -5.13 -13.55
CA LEU A 3 2.30 -4.32 -12.40
C LEU A 3 1.52 -4.63 -11.11
N GLU A 4 0.23 -4.93 -11.21
CA GLU A 4 -0.62 -5.32 -10.06
C GLU A 4 -0.16 -6.64 -9.43
N LEU A 5 0.28 -7.61 -10.26
CA LEU A 5 0.79 -8.89 -9.77
C LEU A 5 2.08 -8.70 -8.97
N ILE A 6 2.98 -7.82 -9.44
CA ILE A 6 4.21 -7.51 -8.71
C ILE A 6 3.90 -6.79 -7.40
N LEU A 7 2.97 -5.82 -7.41
CA LEU A 7 2.52 -5.13 -6.20
C LEU A 7 1.90 -6.11 -5.18
N SER A 8 1.11 -7.09 -5.63
CA SER A 8 0.53 -8.11 -4.76
C SER A 8 1.58 -9.02 -4.09
N SER A 9 2.79 -9.09 -4.66
CA SER A 9 3.92 -9.86 -4.12
C SER A 9 4.69 -9.09 -3.03
N CYS A 10 4.32 -7.84 -2.73
CA CYS A 10 4.92 -7.03 -1.66
C CYS A 10 4.30 -7.29 -0.27
N ILE A 11 3.40 -8.27 -0.15
CA ILE A 11 2.77 -8.67 1.13
C ILE A 11 3.73 -9.51 1.96
N ILE A 12 3.61 -9.44 3.29
CA ILE A 12 4.46 -10.24 4.20
C ILE A 12 4.19 -11.73 4.03
N ASP A 13 5.04 -12.39 3.25
CA ASP A 13 5.17 -13.85 3.27
C ASP A 13 6.13 -14.29 4.39
N GLU A 14 5.63 -15.06 5.35
CA GLU A 14 6.37 -15.62 6.49
C GLU A 14 7.25 -16.83 6.09
N ASN A 15 6.90 -17.50 4.99
CA ASN A 15 7.61 -18.67 4.48
C ASN A 15 8.76 -18.27 3.54
N ASN A 16 8.69 -17.08 2.93
CA ASN A 16 9.75 -16.58 2.07
C ASN A 16 9.92 -15.05 2.16
N PRO A 17 10.81 -14.56 3.05
CA PRO A 17 11.05 -13.12 3.19
C PRO A 17 11.60 -12.46 1.91
N PHE A 18 12.26 -13.23 1.03
CA PHE A 18 12.90 -12.70 -0.18
C PHE A 18 11.90 -12.37 -1.31
N VAL A 19 10.67 -12.89 -1.27
CA VAL A 19 9.64 -12.57 -2.29
C VAL A 19 9.33 -11.08 -2.27
N LYS A 20 9.15 -10.51 -1.07
CA LYS A 20 8.97 -9.07 -0.90
C LYS A 20 10.13 -8.27 -1.43
N GLU A 21 11.35 -8.60 -1.01
CA GLU A 21 12.55 -7.85 -1.41
C GLU A 21 12.73 -7.86 -2.94
N ARG A 22 12.54 -9.01 -3.58
CA ARG A 22 12.59 -9.14 -5.04
C ARG A 22 11.49 -8.33 -5.73
N ALA A 23 10.27 -8.34 -5.19
CA ALA A 23 9.16 -7.54 -5.72
C ALA A 23 9.47 -6.03 -5.61
N ILE A 24 10.02 -5.57 -4.49
CA ILE A 24 10.42 -4.17 -4.28
C ILE A 24 11.53 -3.75 -5.25
N VAL A 25 12.56 -4.58 -5.44
CA VAL A 25 13.62 -4.30 -6.42
C VAL A 25 13.07 -4.26 -7.83
N CYS A 26 12.18 -5.21 -8.19
CA CYS A 26 11.52 -5.22 -9.49
C CYS A 26 10.70 -3.94 -9.72
N LEU A 27 9.91 -3.50 -8.73
CA LEU A 27 9.13 -2.26 -8.79
C LEU A 27 10.02 -1.04 -9.03
N LYS A 28 11.17 -0.95 -8.36
CA LYS A 28 12.12 0.14 -8.59
C LYS A 28 12.51 0.26 -10.07
N PHE A 29 12.80 -0.85 -10.73
CA PHE A 29 13.14 -0.86 -12.15
C PHE A 29 11.94 -0.60 -13.06
N LEU A 30 10.76 -1.15 -12.72
CA LEU A 30 9.54 -0.93 -13.48
C LEU A 30 9.07 0.53 -13.43
N LEU A 31 9.36 1.26 -12.36
CA LEU A 31 8.97 2.66 -12.17
C LEU A 31 10.04 3.66 -12.65
N ALA A 32 11.31 3.25 -12.74
CA ALA A 32 12.40 4.12 -13.16
C ALA A 32 12.15 4.69 -14.57
N ASN A 33 12.07 6.02 -14.67
CA ASN A 33 11.81 6.75 -15.92
C ASN A 33 10.53 6.34 -16.67
N ASN A 34 9.58 5.69 -15.99
CA ASN A 34 8.33 5.23 -16.60
C ASN A 34 7.13 5.97 -16.01
N LEU A 35 6.77 7.10 -16.62
CA LEU A 35 5.64 7.95 -16.21
C LEU A 35 4.30 7.20 -16.23
N GLY A 36 4.12 6.24 -17.14
CA GLY A 36 2.90 5.44 -17.23
C GLY A 36 2.72 4.54 -16.00
N ASN A 37 3.77 3.81 -15.63
CA ASN A 37 3.77 2.96 -14.45
C ASN A 37 3.67 3.79 -13.15
N GLN A 38 4.34 4.95 -13.09
CA GLN A 38 4.22 5.88 -11.95
C GLN A 38 2.80 6.44 -11.80
N LYS A 39 2.16 6.82 -12.92
CA LYS A 39 0.76 7.26 -12.91
C LYS A 39 -0.16 6.14 -12.43
N PHE A 40 0.02 4.93 -12.94
CA PHE A 40 -0.77 3.77 -12.55
C PHE A 40 -0.71 3.51 -11.03
N VAL A 41 0.49 3.56 -10.44
CA VAL A 41 0.66 3.39 -8.99
C VAL A 41 -0.01 4.51 -8.19
N ARG A 42 0.16 5.78 -8.59
CA ARG A 42 -0.55 6.90 -7.93
C ARG A 42 -2.07 6.76 -7.97
N ASP A 43 -2.60 6.31 -9.11
CA ASP A 43 -4.04 6.12 -9.28
C ASP A 43 -4.57 4.97 -8.39
N LEU A 44 -3.72 4.00 -8.02
CA LEU A 44 -4.05 2.93 -7.06
C LEU A 44 -3.99 3.43 -5.61
N GLU A 45 -2.96 4.19 -5.23
CA GLU A 45 -2.81 4.75 -3.88
C GLU A 45 -3.98 5.66 -3.50
N ALA A 46 -4.46 6.47 -4.45
CA ALA A 46 -5.63 7.33 -4.28
C ALA A 46 -6.94 6.55 -3.99
N LYS A 47 -7.00 5.25 -4.33
CA LYS A 47 -8.16 4.38 -4.05
C LYS A 47 -8.03 3.62 -2.73
N SER A 48 -6.81 3.41 -2.22
CA SER A 48 -6.59 2.74 -0.93
C SER A 48 -6.87 3.64 0.29
N SER A 49 -6.94 4.96 0.12
CA SER A 49 -7.28 5.90 1.21
C SER A 49 -8.80 6.04 1.47
N VAL A 50 -9.62 5.10 0.98
CA VAL A 50 -11.09 5.11 1.13
C VAL A 50 -11.60 4.11 2.19
N ASP A 51 -10.70 3.34 2.83
CA ASP A 51 -11.07 2.44 3.95
C ASP A 51 -11.48 3.19 5.24
N ASP A 52 -11.64 4.50 5.16
CA ASP A 52 -12.08 5.39 6.22
C ASP A 52 -13.54 5.14 6.65
N GLU A 53 -14.42 4.61 5.79
CA GLU A 53 -15.85 4.47 6.11
C GLU A 53 -16.13 3.37 7.15
N VAL A 54 -15.47 2.22 7.04
CA VAL A 54 -15.63 1.11 8.00
C VAL A 54 -14.96 1.45 9.33
N LEU A 55 -13.83 2.15 9.28
CA LEU A 55 -13.07 2.56 10.47
C LEU A 55 -13.76 3.70 11.24
N LYS A 56 -14.39 4.65 10.54
CA LYS A 56 -15.24 5.70 11.14
C LYS A 56 -16.43 5.13 11.90
N ASP A 57 -17.06 4.07 11.39
CA ASP A 57 -18.21 3.42 12.04
C ASP A 57 -17.84 2.77 13.39
N VAL A 58 -16.57 2.35 13.55
CA VAL A 58 -16.02 1.80 14.81
C VAL A 58 -15.18 2.79 15.63
N GLY A 59 -15.12 4.07 15.23
CA GLY A 59 -14.41 5.13 15.96
C GLY A 59 -12.88 5.02 15.90
N LEU A 60 -12.34 4.42 14.84
CA LEU A 60 -10.91 4.27 14.61
C LEU A 60 -10.50 5.17 13.43
N GLU A 61 -9.40 5.89 13.57
CA GLU A 61 -8.76 6.62 12.47
C GLU A 61 -7.44 5.92 12.11
N VAL A 62 -7.20 5.75 10.81
CA VAL A 62 -5.92 5.26 10.30
C VAL A 62 -5.04 6.45 9.97
N GLU A 63 -3.90 6.51 10.62
CA GLU A 63 -2.84 7.45 10.29
C GLU A 63 -1.71 6.69 9.61
N ILE A 64 -1.33 7.13 8.41
CA ILE A 64 -0.21 6.57 7.65
C ILE A 64 0.96 7.54 7.78
N GLU A 65 1.87 7.27 8.72
CA GLU A 65 3.15 7.97 8.82
C GLU A 65 4.27 7.08 8.25
N ASN A 66 4.98 7.58 7.23
CA ASN A 66 6.13 6.90 6.62
C ASN A 66 5.87 5.44 6.19
N GLY A 67 4.66 5.15 5.69
CA GLY A 67 4.27 3.80 5.25
C GLY A 67 3.98 2.82 6.39
N LYS A 68 4.04 3.28 7.65
CA LYS A 68 3.61 2.51 8.82
C LYS A 68 2.18 2.89 9.16
N VAL A 69 1.28 1.92 8.99
CA VAL A 69 -0.14 2.07 9.32
C VAL A 69 -0.29 2.00 10.84
N SER A 70 -0.83 3.06 11.44
CA SER A 70 -1.11 3.14 12.88
C SER A 70 -2.59 3.43 13.10
N LEU A 71 -3.21 2.73 14.06
CA LEU A 71 -4.60 2.92 14.43
C LEU A 71 -4.66 3.84 15.66
N LYS A 72 -5.37 4.96 15.56
CA LYS A 72 -5.72 5.80 16.72
C LYS A 72 -7.20 5.66 17.02
N LYS A 73 -7.52 5.46 18.29
CA LYS A 73 -8.91 5.49 18.77
C LYS A 73 -9.33 6.94 18.94
N ASN A 74 -10.41 7.35 18.29
CA ASN A 74 -10.94 8.69 18.48
C ASN A 74 -11.51 8.80 19.91
N PRO A 75 -11.05 9.75 20.76
CA PRO A 75 -11.54 9.88 22.14
C PRO A 75 -12.93 10.54 22.23
N THR A 76 -13.79 10.39 21.21
CA THR A 76 -15.10 11.04 21.17
C THR A 76 -16.19 10.11 20.61
N LYS A 77 -16.43 9.00 21.31
CA LYS A 77 -17.77 8.51 21.65
C LYS A 77 -17.70 7.42 22.72
#